data_AF-A0AAE1PTH3-F1
#
_entry.id   AF-A0AAE1PTH3-F1
#
_cell.length_a   1.000
_cell.length_b   1.000
_cell.length_c   1.000
_cell.angle_alpha   90.00
_cell.angle_beta   90.00
_cell.angle_gamma   90.00
#
_symmetry.space_group_name_H-M   'P 1'
#
loop_
_entity.id
_entity.type
_entity.pdbx_description
1 polymer ?
#
loop_
_entity_poly.entity_id
_entity_poly.type
_entity_poly.pdbx_seq_one_letter_code
_entity_poly.pdbx_strand_id
1 'polypeptide(L)'
;MPQNSISKSETIHQQSSQSETTHQQSSQSETIHQQSSQSEITHQQSSQSETTHQQSSQSKTTHQQSSQSETIHQQSSQSKTTHQQSSQSETTHQQSSQSKTTHQQSSQSETIHQQSSQSETTHQQSSQSETTHQQSSQSETIHQQSSQSETIHQQSSQSETIHQQSSQSETTHQQSSQSETTHQQSSQSETIHQQSSQSETIHQQSSQSKTIHQQSSQSETTHQQSSQSETTHQQSSQSKTTHQQSSQSETTHQRKVPLQPCRSLYKIVTAWAKRKNNKLKITLG
;
A
#
# COMPACT_ATOMS: atom_id res chain seq x y z
N MET A 1 -7.02 23.71 -44.82
CA MET A 1 -8.34 23.21 -44.37
C MET A 1 -9.10 22.67 -45.57
N PRO A 2 -9.88 21.57 -45.48
CA PRO A 2 -10.21 20.75 -44.29
C PRO A 2 -9.14 19.69 -43.93
N GLN A 3 -9.52 18.63 -43.19
CA GLN A 3 -8.72 17.50 -42.66
C GLN A 3 -9.68 16.36 -42.22
N ASN A 4 -9.23 15.09 -42.02
CA ASN A 4 -10.00 14.08 -41.27
C ASN A 4 -9.13 13.35 -40.23
N SER A 5 -9.22 13.82 -38.98
CA SER A 5 -8.61 13.23 -37.79
C SER A 5 -9.38 11.95 -37.42
N ILE A 6 -9.07 10.83 -38.07
CA ILE A 6 -9.72 9.56 -37.78
C ILE A 6 -9.24 9.07 -36.41
N SER A 7 -10.17 8.78 -35.50
CA SER A 7 -9.88 8.27 -34.16
C SER A 7 -9.14 6.93 -34.24
N LYS A 8 -7.88 6.91 -33.81
CA LYS A 8 -7.08 5.69 -33.72
C LYS A 8 -7.27 5.05 -32.35
N SER A 9 -8.17 4.07 -32.28
CA SER A 9 -8.04 3.00 -31.30
C SER A 9 -7.20 1.91 -31.96
N GLU A 10 -6.00 1.67 -31.43
CA GLU A 10 -5.07 0.68 -31.98
C GLU A 10 -4.97 -0.52 -31.01
N THR A 11 -5.08 -1.73 -31.58
CA THR A 11 -4.86 -2.98 -30.86
C THR A 11 -3.63 -3.67 -31.43
N ILE A 12 -2.64 -3.94 -30.59
CA ILE A 12 -1.37 -4.55 -30.98
C ILE A 12 -1.23 -5.90 -30.30
N HIS A 13 -0.91 -6.93 -31.08
CA HIS A 13 -0.62 -8.27 -30.61
C HIS A 13 0.77 -8.69 -31.10
N GLN A 14 1.68 -9.03 -30.18
CA GLN A 14 3.00 -9.55 -30.53
C GLN A 14 3.29 -10.86 -29.79
N GLN A 15 3.99 -11.76 -30.49
CA GLN A 15 4.48 -13.01 -29.93
C GLN A 15 5.95 -13.21 -30.35
N SER A 16 6.84 -13.38 -29.38
CA SER A 16 8.28 -13.54 -29.63
C SER A 16 8.90 -14.64 -28.77
N SER A 17 9.96 -15.27 -29.28
CA SER A 17 10.70 -16.33 -28.58
C SER A 17 12.03 -15.84 -27.98
N GLN A 18 12.49 -14.64 -28.33
CA GLN A 18 13.72 -14.01 -27.86
C GLN A 18 13.49 -12.53 -27.52
N SER A 19 14.52 -11.84 -27.02
CA SER A 19 14.43 -10.47 -26.49
C SER A 19 13.71 -9.50 -27.44
N GLU A 20 12.63 -8.90 -26.95
CA GLU A 20 11.87 -7.86 -27.66
C GLU A 20 12.00 -6.53 -26.94
N THR A 21 12.19 -5.44 -27.69
CA THR A 21 12.14 -4.08 -27.18
C THR A 21 11.12 -3.31 -28.00
N THR A 22 10.08 -2.81 -27.34
CA THR A 22 8.96 -2.13 -28.00
C THR A 22 8.80 -0.73 -27.42
N HIS A 23 8.71 0.25 -28.32
CA HIS A 23 8.40 1.64 -27.99
C HIS A 23 7.09 2.01 -28.66
N GLN A 24 6.10 2.45 -27.88
CA GLN A 24 4.80 2.92 -28.39
C GLN A 24 4.50 4.34 -27.90
N GLN A 25 3.93 5.15 -28.79
CA GLN A 25 3.46 6.50 -28.48
C GLN A 25 2.09 6.71 -29.13
N SER A 26 1.08 6.97 -28.30
CA SER A 26 -0.29 7.19 -28.77
C SER A 26 -0.93 8.41 -28.10
N SER A 27 -1.86 9.03 -28.82
CA SER A 27 -2.61 10.19 -28.32
C SER A 27 -4.04 9.83 -27.89
N GLN A 28 -4.49 8.59 -28.07
CA GLN A 28 -5.85 8.09 -27.81
C GLN A 28 -5.77 6.64 -27.28
N SER A 29 -6.91 5.95 -27.15
CA SER A 29 -6.99 4.62 -26.51
C SER A 29 -6.17 3.54 -27.23
N GLU A 30 -5.33 2.83 -26.47
CA GLU A 30 -4.50 1.74 -26.99
C GLU A 30 -4.67 0.46 -26.16
N THR A 31 -4.66 -0.70 -26.82
CA THR A 31 -4.65 -2.00 -26.16
C THR A 31 -3.50 -2.85 -26.69
N ILE A 32 -2.61 -3.29 -25.79
CA ILE A 32 -1.41 -4.03 -26.15
C ILE A 32 -1.42 -5.39 -25.46
N HIS A 33 -1.22 -6.45 -26.25
CA HIS A 33 -1.02 -7.81 -25.76
C HIS A 33 0.33 -8.36 -26.24
N GLN A 34 1.22 -8.67 -25.31
CA GLN A 34 2.53 -9.22 -25.62
C GLN A 34 2.74 -10.58 -24.93
N GLN A 35 3.30 -11.53 -25.68
CA GLN A 35 3.72 -12.82 -25.15
C GLN A 35 5.17 -13.12 -25.56
N SER A 36 6.06 -13.25 -24.57
CA SER A 36 7.48 -13.51 -24.80
C SER A 36 7.99 -14.71 -23.98
N SER A 37 8.97 -15.45 -24.53
CA SER A 37 9.58 -16.58 -23.80
C SER A 37 10.79 -16.20 -22.95
N GLN A 38 11.48 -15.09 -23.25
CA GLN A 38 12.70 -14.68 -22.54
C GLN A 38 12.61 -13.25 -21.99
N SER A 39 13.21 -12.28 -22.68
CA SER A 39 13.23 -10.87 -22.27
C SER A 39 12.15 -10.07 -22.98
N GLU A 40 11.54 -9.13 -22.27
CA GLU A 40 10.78 -8.05 -22.90
C GLU A 40 11.08 -6.74 -22.18
N ILE A 41 11.32 -5.69 -22.95
CA ILE A 41 11.41 -4.32 -22.46
C ILE A 41 10.36 -3.52 -23.21
N THR A 42 9.40 -2.96 -22.49
CA THR A 42 8.37 -2.12 -23.09
C THR A 42 8.41 -0.71 -22.53
N HIS A 43 8.36 0.25 -23.45
CA HIS A 43 8.22 1.66 -23.15
C HIS A 43 6.97 2.18 -23.85
N GLN A 44 6.00 2.68 -23.10
CA GLN A 44 4.79 3.28 -23.67
C GLN A 44 4.57 4.70 -23.14
N GLN A 45 4.04 5.56 -24.00
CA GLN A 45 3.62 6.90 -23.62
C GLN A 45 2.25 7.20 -24.22
N SER A 46 1.26 7.46 -23.36
CA SER A 46 -0.12 7.72 -23.77
C SER A 46 -0.73 8.95 -23.09
N SER A 47 -1.71 9.56 -23.77
CA SER A 47 -2.39 10.77 -23.27
C SER A 47 -3.79 10.52 -22.69
N GLN A 48 -4.50 9.42 -23.04
CA GLN A 48 -5.96 9.33 -22.83
C GLN A 48 -6.47 8.01 -22.24
N SER A 49 -6.01 6.85 -22.74
CA SER A 49 -6.41 5.53 -22.21
C SER A 49 -5.38 4.48 -22.62
N GLU A 50 -5.00 3.60 -21.71
CA GLU A 50 -4.09 2.50 -22.02
C GLU A 50 -4.55 1.22 -21.31
N THR A 51 -4.50 0.08 -22.01
CA THR A 51 -4.67 -1.24 -21.41
C THR A 51 -3.58 -2.18 -21.89
N THR A 52 -2.79 -2.71 -20.96
CA THR A 52 -1.60 -3.50 -21.29
C THR A 52 -1.69 -4.88 -20.63
N HIS A 53 -1.54 -5.94 -21.44
CA HIS A 53 -1.48 -7.33 -20.98
C HIS A 53 -0.14 -7.96 -21.36
N GLN A 54 0.74 -8.04 -20.37
CA GLN A 54 2.10 -8.60 -20.34
C GLN A 54 2.22 -10.09 -19.95
N GLN A 55 2.62 -11.03 -20.80
CA GLN A 55 2.99 -12.40 -20.36
C GLN A 55 4.43 -12.79 -20.75
N SER A 56 5.24 -13.23 -19.77
CA SER A 56 6.60 -13.75 -20.03
C SER A 56 6.99 -14.96 -19.19
N SER A 57 7.82 -15.85 -19.75
CA SER A 57 8.40 -16.95 -18.97
C SER A 57 9.62 -16.53 -18.14
N GLN A 58 10.54 -15.73 -18.68
CA GLN A 58 11.63 -15.19 -17.87
C GLN A 58 11.30 -13.83 -17.26
N SER A 59 11.74 -12.74 -17.88
CA SER A 59 11.94 -11.46 -17.17
C SER A 59 11.48 -10.26 -18.00
N LYS A 60 10.57 -9.43 -17.45
CA LYS A 60 10.07 -8.22 -18.14
C LYS A 60 10.24 -6.92 -17.37
N THR A 61 10.78 -5.94 -18.08
CA THR A 61 10.87 -4.56 -17.64
C THR A 61 9.85 -3.73 -18.38
N THR A 62 9.05 -2.95 -17.65
CA THR A 62 8.02 -2.10 -18.25
C THR A 62 8.13 -0.69 -17.68
N HIS A 63 8.09 0.29 -18.58
CA HIS A 63 7.99 1.71 -18.28
C HIS A 63 6.79 2.27 -19.05
N GLN A 64 5.75 2.75 -18.39
CA GLN A 64 4.65 3.45 -19.05
C GLN A 64 4.43 4.82 -18.38
N GLN A 65 4.07 5.79 -19.21
CA GLN A 65 3.74 7.14 -18.76
C GLN A 65 2.39 7.52 -19.34
N SER A 66 1.41 7.76 -18.47
CA SER A 66 0.04 8.09 -18.87
C SER A 66 -0.50 9.36 -18.19
N SER A 67 -1.41 10.04 -18.88
CA SER A 67 -1.99 11.31 -18.37
C SER A 67 -3.39 11.18 -17.75
N GLN A 68 -4.20 10.15 -18.04
CA GLN A 68 -5.65 10.19 -17.76
C GLN A 68 -6.29 8.93 -17.15
N SER A 69 -6.06 7.73 -17.68
CA SER A 69 -6.59 6.47 -17.12
C SER A 69 -5.83 5.29 -17.71
N GLU A 70 -5.51 4.30 -16.89
CA GLU A 70 -4.66 3.17 -17.28
C GLU A 70 -5.01 1.88 -16.53
N THR A 71 -4.82 0.73 -17.17
CA THR A 71 -4.98 -0.59 -16.57
C THR A 71 -3.92 -1.57 -17.07
N ILE A 72 -3.23 -2.25 -16.15
CA ILE A 72 -2.08 -3.07 -16.47
C ILE A 72 -2.21 -4.44 -15.82
N HIS A 73 -2.04 -5.48 -16.63
CA HIS A 73 -1.95 -6.87 -16.18
C HIS A 73 -0.60 -7.47 -16.58
N GLN A 74 0.16 -7.94 -15.59
CA GLN A 74 1.52 -8.44 -15.77
C GLN A 74 1.65 -9.84 -15.16
N GLN A 75 2.05 -10.83 -15.96
CA GLN A 75 2.37 -12.18 -15.49
C GLN A 75 3.78 -12.58 -15.91
N SER A 76 4.60 -12.98 -14.93
CA SER A 76 5.97 -13.46 -15.17
C SER A 76 6.31 -14.69 -14.32
N SER A 77 7.04 -15.67 -14.86
CA SER A 77 7.52 -16.80 -14.03
C SER A 77 8.82 -16.48 -13.29
N GLN A 78 9.77 -15.72 -13.86
CA GLN A 78 11.05 -15.42 -13.19
C GLN A 78 11.22 -13.97 -12.70
N SER A 79 10.80 -12.95 -13.46
CA SER A 79 11.00 -11.55 -13.01
C SER A 79 10.00 -10.55 -13.58
N LYS A 80 9.57 -9.62 -12.74
CA LYS A 80 8.97 -8.35 -13.17
C LYS A 80 9.65 -7.16 -12.50
N THR A 81 10.08 -6.19 -13.30
CA THR A 81 10.37 -4.82 -12.84
C THR A 81 9.43 -3.87 -13.56
N THR A 82 8.73 -3.02 -12.82
CA THR A 82 7.74 -2.10 -13.38
C THR A 82 7.92 -0.71 -12.80
N HIS A 83 7.92 0.28 -13.69
CA HIS A 83 7.92 1.70 -13.35
C HIS A 83 6.75 2.37 -14.05
N GLN A 84 5.80 2.93 -13.29
CA GLN A 84 4.70 3.69 -13.87
C GLN A 84 4.63 5.10 -13.30
N GLN A 85 4.24 6.01 -14.18
CA GLN A 85 3.93 7.39 -13.83
C GLN A 85 2.59 7.78 -14.42
N SER A 86 1.60 8.05 -13.56
CA SER A 86 0.27 8.47 -13.98
C SER A 86 -0.16 9.80 -13.32
N SER A 87 -0.89 10.62 -14.07
CA SER A 87 -1.40 11.91 -13.55
C SER A 87 -2.78 11.83 -12.90
N GLN A 88 -3.52 10.71 -13.02
CA GLN A 88 -4.89 10.61 -12.53
C GLN A 88 -5.10 9.31 -11.74
N SER A 89 -5.53 8.24 -12.42
CA SER A 89 -5.94 6.99 -11.79
C SER A 89 -5.36 5.79 -12.51
N GLU A 90 -4.67 4.94 -11.77
CA GLU A 90 -4.02 3.72 -12.26
C GLU A 90 -4.55 2.48 -11.54
N THR A 91 -4.73 1.39 -12.28
CA THR A 91 -4.99 0.06 -11.71
C THR A 91 -3.99 -0.95 -12.24
N THR A 92 -3.25 -1.58 -11.32
CA THR A 92 -2.15 -2.49 -11.69
C THR A 92 -2.31 -3.84 -10.99
N HIS A 93 -2.29 -4.89 -11.80
CA HIS A 93 -2.32 -6.29 -11.38
C HIS A 93 -1.02 -6.99 -11.80
N GLN A 94 -0.19 -7.43 -10.85
CA GLN A 94 1.10 -8.09 -11.18
C GLN A 94 1.31 -9.41 -10.43
N GLN A 95 1.43 -10.51 -11.18
CA GLN A 95 1.66 -11.84 -10.66
C GLN A 95 3.06 -12.34 -11.03
N SER A 96 3.85 -12.75 -10.03
CA SER A 96 5.18 -13.33 -10.22
C SER A 96 5.42 -14.59 -9.39
N SER A 97 6.18 -15.55 -9.92
CA SER A 97 6.59 -16.73 -9.15
C SER A 97 7.94 -16.56 -8.43
N GLN A 98 8.82 -15.65 -8.86
CA GLN A 98 10.15 -15.47 -8.26
C GLN A 98 10.44 -14.01 -7.88
N SER A 99 10.99 -13.21 -8.80
CA SER A 99 11.40 -11.82 -8.50
C SER A 99 10.31 -10.82 -8.88
N LYS A 100 10.15 -9.79 -8.05
CA LYS A 100 9.30 -8.64 -8.32
C LYS A 100 9.86 -7.34 -7.72
N THR A 101 9.81 -6.26 -8.48
CA THR A 101 9.98 -4.88 -7.99
C THR A 101 9.03 -3.94 -8.72
N THR A 102 8.33 -3.09 -7.96
CA THR A 102 7.39 -2.11 -8.50
C THR A 102 7.68 -0.73 -7.95
N HIS A 103 7.68 0.27 -8.84
CA HIS A 103 7.79 1.69 -8.49
C HIS A 103 6.67 2.47 -9.18
N GLN A 104 5.78 3.08 -8.41
CA GLN A 104 4.67 3.85 -8.97
C GLN A 104 4.64 5.26 -8.41
N GLN A 105 4.27 6.19 -9.30
CA GLN A 105 4.03 7.57 -8.95
C GLN A 105 2.69 8.03 -9.54
N SER A 106 1.74 8.34 -8.66
CA SER A 106 0.40 8.82 -9.04
C SER A 106 0.05 10.16 -8.40
N SER A 107 -0.74 10.97 -9.12
CA SER A 107 -1.18 12.28 -8.61
C SER A 107 -2.57 12.28 -7.95
N GLN A 108 -3.50 11.33 -8.20
CA GLN A 108 -4.86 11.38 -7.61
C GLN A 108 -5.36 10.04 -7.03
N SER A 109 -5.15 8.94 -7.73
CA SER A 109 -5.65 7.62 -7.31
C SER A 109 -4.71 6.51 -7.76
N GLU A 110 -4.57 5.48 -6.92
CA GLU A 110 -3.88 4.25 -7.30
C GLU A 110 -4.51 3.05 -6.62
N THR A 111 -4.67 1.96 -7.37
CA THR A 111 -5.07 0.66 -6.84
C THR A 111 -4.14 -0.41 -7.35
N ILE A 112 -3.51 -1.13 -6.41
CA ILE A 112 -2.50 -2.13 -6.72
C ILE A 112 -2.89 -3.47 -6.13
N HIS A 113 -2.81 -4.50 -6.95
CA HIS A 113 -2.95 -5.89 -6.56
C HIS A 113 -1.74 -6.68 -7.05
N GLN A 114 -0.94 -7.23 -6.14
CA GLN A 114 0.20 -8.03 -6.58
C GLN A 114 0.32 -9.29 -5.75
N GLN A 115 0.79 -10.34 -6.41
CA GLN A 115 0.86 -11.68 -5.86
C GLN A 115 2.22 -12.26 -6.20
N SER A 116 2.98 -12.63 -5.17
CA SER A 116 4.30 -13.23 -5.30
C SER A 116 4.42 -14.53 -4.53
N SER A 117 5.11 -15.52 -5.11
CA SER A 117 5.47 -16.74 -4.39
C SER A 117 6.78 -16.60 -3.60
N GLN A 118 7.61 -15.61 -3.89
CA GLN A 118 8.95 -15.46 -3.31
C GLN A 118 9.21 -14.00 -2.88
N SER A 119 9.93 -13.21 -3.65
CA SER A 119 10.29 -11.84 -3.28
C SER A 119 9.24 -10.84 -3.74
N GLU A 120 8.96 -9.83 -2.91
CA GLU A 120 8.21 -8.65 -3.33
C GLU A 120 8.76 -7.36 -2.70
N THR A 121 9.05 -6.38 -3.56
CA THR A 121 9.35 -5.01 -3.15
C THR A 121 8.46 -4.03 -3.90
N THR A 122 7.85 -3.11 -3.17
CA THR A 122 6.94 -2.09 -3.71
C THR A 122 7.29 -0.72 -3.13
N HIS A 123 7.40 0.28 -4.00
CA HIS A 123 7.69 1.67 -3.66
C HIS A 123 6.67 2.60 -4.30
N GLN A 124 5.81 3.22 -3.51
CA GLN A 124 4.72 4.03 -4.04
C GLN A 124 4.74 5.45 -3.49
N GLN A 125 4.39 6.37 -4.38
CA GLN A 125 4.21 7.77 -4.04
C GLN A 125 2.91 8.30 -4.65
N SER A 126 1.95 8.63 -3.78
CA SER A 126 0.66 9.19 -4.18
C SER A 126 0.44 10.58 -3.56
N SER A 127 -0.10 11.51 -4.36
CA SER A 127 -0.48 12.83 -3.85
C SER A 127 -1.86 12.84 -3.18
N GLN A 128 -2.73 11.83 -3.38
CA GLN A 128 -4.04 11.80 -2.74
C GLN A 128 -4.38 10.38 -2.25
N SER A 129 -4.96 9.54 -3.11
CA SER A 129 -5.55 8.26 -2.72
C SER A 129 -4.63 7.10 -3.07
N GLU A 130 -4.48 6.13 -2.16
CA GLU A 130 -3.80 4.87 -2.46
C GLU A 130 -4.45 3.67 -1.76
N THR A 131 -4.61 2.57 -2.50
CA THR A 131 -5.04 1.28 -1.97
C THR A 131 -4.16 0.16 -2.49
N THR A 132 -3.55 -0.58 -1.57
CA THR A 132 -2.60 -1.65 -1.89
C THR A 132 -3.05 -2.96 -1.27
N HIS A 133 -3.11 -4.00 -2.11
CA HIS A 133 -3.42 -5.37 -1.72
C HIS A 133 -2.30 -6.30 -2.16
N GLN A 134 -1.68 -6.99 -1.21
CA GLN A 134 -0.57 -7.86 -1.53
C GLN A 134 -0.64 -9.20 -0.82
N GLN A 135 -0.16 -10.20 -1.53
CA GLN A 135 -0.08 -11.56 -1.02
C GLN A 135 1.27 -12.17 -1.39
N SER A 136 2.06 -12.47 -0.37
CA SER A 136 3.37 -13.12 -0.51
C SER A 136 3.48 -14.42 0.28
N SER A 137 4.13 -15.42 -0.32
CA SER A 137 4.46 -16.67 0.41
C SER A 137 5.79 -16.60 1.16
N GLN A 138 6.64 -15.59 0.91
CA GLN A 138 7.93 -15.44 1.59
C GLN A 138 8.10 -14.03 2.14
N SER A 139 8.88 -13.18 1.47
CA SER A 139 9.30 -11.89 1.99
C SER A 139 8.64 -10.76 1.22
N GLU A 140 8.12 -9.79 1.96
CA GLU A 140 7.55 -8.58 1.40
C GLU A 140 8.13 -7.33 2.08
N THR A 141 8.46 -6.34 1.26
CA THR A 141 8.92 -5.03 1.70
C THR A 141 8.17 -3.93 0.98
N ILE A 142 7.59 -3.02 1.77
CA ILE A 142 6.76 -1.94 1.26
C ILE A 142 7.27 -0.60 1.79
N HIS A 143 7.34 0.36 0.88
CA HIS A 143 7.62 1.77 1.19
C HIS A 143 6.58 2.65 0.53
N GLN A 144 5.84 3.40 1.33
CA GLN A 144 4.77 4.24 0.80
C GLN A 144 4.82 5.65 1.36
N GLN A 145 4.48 6.59 0.49
CA GLN A 145 4.36 7.98 0.84
C GLN A 145 3.07 8.56 0.25
N SER A 146 2.13 8.94 1.12
CA SER A 146 0.87 9.57 0.72
C SER A 146 0.67 10.95 1.37
N SER A 147 0.12 11.90 0.60
CA SER A 147 -0.28 13.20 1.16
C SER A 147 -1.71 13.21 1.72
N GLN A 148 -2.55 12.22 1.42
CA GLN A 148 -3.91 12.14 1.98
C GLN A 148 -4.17 10.78 2.62
N SER A 149 -4.83 9.88 1.91
CA SER A 149 -5.39 8.65 2.47
C SER A 149 -4.69 7.45 1.89
N GLU A 150 -4.33 6.53 2.77
CA GLU A 150 -3.72 5.27 2.41
C GLU A 150 -4.40 4.10 3.11
N THR A 151 -4.65 3.03 2.34
CA THR A 151 -5.21 1.78 2.85
C THR A 151 -4.39 0.59 2.36
N ILE A 152 -3.96 -0.24 3.29
CA ILE A 152 -3.10 -1.40 3.00
C ILE A 152 -3.70 -2.68 3.59
N HIS A 153 -3.68 -3.73 2.78
CA HIS A 153 -4.10 -5.07 3.16
C HIS A 153 -3.06 -6.11 2.74
N GLN A 154 -2.43 -6.76 3.72
CA GLN A 154 -1.31 -7.66 3.46
C GLN A 154 -1.49 -9.02 4.09
N GLN A 155 -1.04 -10.01 3.35
CA GLN A 155 -0.97 -11.38 3.83
C GLN A 155 0.38 -12.01 3.46
N SER A 156 1.19 -12.31 4.47
CA SER A 156 2.49 -12.96 4.32
C SER A 156 2.59 -14.28 5.11
N SER A 157 3.25 -15.27 4.52
CA SER A 157 3.54 -16.53 5.22
C SER A 157 4.86 -16.51 5.99
N GLN A 158 5.78 -15.59 5.70
CA GLN A 158 7.09 -15.54 6.39
C GLN A 158 7.34 -14.15 6.98
N SER A 159 7.94 -13.24 6.22
CA SER A 159 8.42 -11.96 6.75
C SER A 159 7.80 -10.79 6.01
N GLU A 160 7.40 -9.79 6.78
CA GLU A 160 6.85 -8.55 6.24
C GLU A 160 7.52 -7.35 6.91
N THR A 161 7.89 -6.36 6.10
CA THR A 161 8.43 -5.08 6.55
C THR A 161 7.73 -3.94 5.83
N ILE A 162 7.13 -3.03 6.58
CA ILE A 162 6.38 -1.89 6.03
C ILE A 162 6.91 -0.59 6.61
N HIS A 163 7.10 0.40 5.72
CA HIS A 163 7.46 1.77 6.06
C HIS A 163 6.48 2.76 5.43
N GLN A 164 5.67 3.42 6.26
CA GLN A 164 4.66 4.37 5.77
C GLN A 164 4.87 5.77 6.29
N GLN A 165 4.60 6.73 5.40
CA GLN A 165 4.51 8.12 5.74
C GLN A 165 3.25 8.75 5.14
N SER A 166 2.32 9.18 6.00
CA SER A 166 1.10 9.87 5.60
C SER A 166 0.93 11.24 6.25
N SER A 167 0.41 12.20 5.48
CA SER A 167 0.05 13.52 6.02
C SER A 167 -1.36 13.58 6.62
N GLN A 168 -2.27 12.64 6.31
CA GLN A 168 -3.63 12.64 6.84
C GLN A 168 -3.98 11.31 7.51
N SER A 169 -4.54 10.37 6.76
CA SER A 169 -5.13 9.15 7.33
C SER A 169 -4.45 7.92 6.77
N GLU A 170 -4.17 6.97 7.66
CA GLU A 170 -3.58 5.69 7.31
C GLU A 170 -4.38 4.55 7.97
N THR A 171 -4.70 3.52 7.20
CA THR A 171 -5.31 2.28 7.68
C THR A 171 -4.54 1.09 7.17
N THR A 172 -4.08 0.23 8.09
CA THR A 172 -3.22 -0.91 7.76
C THR A 172 -3.76 -2.19 8.41
N HIS A 173 -3.88 -3.25 7.61
CA HIS A 173 -4.40 -4.55 8.00
C HIS A 173 -3.47 -5.68 7.59
N GLN A 174 -2.65 -6.17 8.51
CA GLN A 174 -1.67 -7.21 8.19
C GLN A 174 -1.95 -8.54 8.88
N GLN A 175 -1.61 -9.60 8.16
CA GLN A 175 -1.62 -10.97 8.67
C GLN A 175 -0.33 -11.68 8.30
N SER A 176 0.47 -12.06 9.31
CA SER A 176 1.72 -12.80 9.13
C SER A 176 1.74 -14.11 9.92
N SER A 177 2.35 -15.15 9.33
CA SER A 177 2.56 -16.42 10.03
C SER A 177 3.88 -16.49 10.82
N GLN A 178 4.86 -15.61 10.55
CA GLN A 178 6.12 -15.59 11.29
C GLN A 178 6.41 -14.20 11.85
N SER A 179 7.05 -13.33 11.06
CA SER A 179 7.56 -12.05 11.56
C SER A 179 6.95 -10.89 10.83
N GLU A 180 6.67 -9.84 11.59
CA GLU A 180 6.14 -8.59 11.08
C GLU A 180 6.85 -7.39 11.73
N THR A 181 7.27 -6.44 10.90
CA THR A 181 7.84 -5.17 11.34
C THR A 181 7.15 -4.00 10.65
N THR A 182 6.62 -3.06 11.43
CA THR A 182 5.88 -1.91 10.92
C THR A 182 6.43 -0.61 11.48
N HIS A 183 6.69 0.36 10.59
CA HIS A 183 7.16 1.70 10.92
C HIS A 183 6.27 2.77 10.29
N GLN A 184 5.35 3.35 11.06
CA GLN A 184 4.42 4.37 10.54
C GLN A 184 4.67 5.75 11.14
N GLN A 185 4.53 6.75 10.27
CA GLN A 185 4.50 8.15 10.64
C GLN A 185 3.29 8.85 10.01
N SER A 186 2.37 9.33 10.85
CA SER A 186 1.18 10.08 10.43
C SER A 186 1.10 11.46 11.08
N SER A 187 0.61 12.46 10.35
CA SER A 187 0.33 13.78 10.93
C SER A 187 -1.07 13.91 11.55
N GLN A 188 -2.04 13.04 11.23
CA GLN A 188 -3.39 13.10 11.82
C GLN A 188 -3.78 11.77 12.46
N SER A 189 -4.30 10.83 11.67
CA SER A 189 -4.94 9.61 12.17
C SER A 189 -4.29 8.35 11.64
N GLU A 190 -4.19 7.35 12.50
CA GLU A 190 -3.58 6.06 12.21
C GLU A 190 -4.42 4.95 12.84
N THR A 191 -4.82 3.96 12.03
CA THR A 191 -5.57 2.77 12.49
C THR A 191 -4.88 1.51 12.02
N ILE A 192 -4.61 0.59 12.95
CA ILE A 192 -3.84 -0.63 12.65
C ILE A 192 -4.49 -1.86 13.26
N HIS A 193 -4.54 -2.90 12.44
CA HIS A 193 -4.99 -4.23 12.81
C HIS A 193 -3.95 -5.27 12.38
N GLN A 194 -3.20 -5.79 13.35
CA GLN A 194 -2.20 -6.83 13.10
C GLN A 194 -2.56 -8.16 13.74
N GLN A 195 -2.23 -9.23 13.01
CA GLN A 195 -2.28 -10.59 13.52
C GLN A 195 -1.02 -11.37 13.12
N SER A 196 -0.22 -11.76 14.12
CA SER A 196 0.99 -12.57 13.93
C SER A 196 0.96 -13.87 14.73
N SER A 197 1.54 -14.94 14.18
CA SER A 197 1.70 -16.20 14.91
C SER A 197 3.01 -16.30 15.71
N GLN A 198 4.05 -15.52 15.39
CA GLN A 198 5.32 -15.56 16.13
C GLN A 198 5.68 -14.19 16.70
N SER A 199 6.18 -13.27 15.87
CA SER A 199 6.76 -12.01 16.34
C SER A 199 6.17 -10.82 15.62
N GLU A 200 5.94 -9.75 16.38
CA GLU A 200 5.43 -8.48 15.90
C GLU A 200 6.23 -7.33 16.53
N THR A 201 6.74 -6.43 15.69
CA THR A 201 7.46 -5.21 16.12
C THR A 201 6.85 -3.98 15.46
N ILE A 202 6.44 -3.00 16.26
CA ILE A 202 5.75 -1.80 15.80
C ILE A 202 6.41 -0.54 16.36
N HIS A 203 6.64 0.44 15.49
CA HIS A 203 7.22 1.75 15.82
C HIS A 203 6.44 2.91 15.22
N GLN A 204 5.57 3.55 16.01
CA GLN A 204 4.64 4.55 15.50
C GLN A 204 4.85 5.95 16.05
N GLN A 205 4.63 6.95 15.18
CA GLN A 205 4.56 8.36 15.54
C GLN A 205 3.33 9.03 14.90
N SER A 206 2.44 9.60 15.72
CA SER A 206 1.30 10.41 15.24
C SER A 206 1.13 11.70 16.03
N SER A 207 0.71 12.76 15.35
CA SER A 207 0.45 14.05 16.02
C SER A 207 -0.95 14.18 16.63
N GLN A 208 -1.94 13.36 16.24
CA GLN A 208 -3.29 13.44 16.82
C GLN A 208 -3.77 12.11 17.41
N SER A 209 -4.28 11.20 16.58
CA SER A 209 -5.03 10.04 17.05
C SER A 209 -4.42 8.73 16.56
N LYS A 210 -4.40 7.73 17.45
CA LYS A 210 -3.99 6.35 17.14
C LYS A 210 -4.97 5.34 17.68
N THR A 211 -5.32 4.36 16.85
CA THR A 211 -6.07 3.16 17.25
C THR A 211 -5.31 1.92 16.82
N ILE A 212 -5.03 1.03 17.76
CA ILE A 212 -4.21 -0.16 17.52
C ILE A 212 -4.91 -1.39 18.08
N HIS A 213 -5.00 -2.42 17.24
CA HIS A 213 -5.46 -3.76 17.59
C HIS A 213 -4.40 -4.78 17.18
N GLN A 214 -3.84 -5.48 18.17
CA GLN A 214 -2.78 -6.47 17.95
C GLN A 214 -3.12 -7.81 18.59
N GLN A 215 -2.80 -8.88 17.86
CA GLN A 215 -2.90 -10.25 18.34
C GLN A 215 -1.68 -11.05 17.91
N SER A 216 -0.84 -11.43 18.87
CA SER A 216 0.33 -12.28 18.66
C SER A 216 0.25 -13.57 19.49
N SER A 217 0.76 -14.69 18.97
CA SER A 217 0.82 -15.93 19.75
C SER A 217 2.09 -16.07 20.59
N GLN A 218 3.21 -15.43 20.23
CA GLN A 218 4.46 -15.52 21.01
C GLN A 218 4.88 -14.14 21.54
N SER A 219 5.47 -13.30 20.71
CA SER A 219 6.13 -12.06 21.14
C SER A 219 5.55 -10.82 20.46
N GLU A 220 5.45 -9.75 21.23
CA GLU A 220 4.94 -8.44 20.79
C GLU A 220 5.85 -7.33 21.36
N THR A 221 6.40 -6.48 20.50
CA THR A 221 7.15 -5.27 20.90
C THR A 221 6.53 -4.05 20.25
N THR A 222 6.10 -3.09 21.07
CA THR A 222 5.42 -1.89 20.59
C THR A 222 6.04 -0.62 21.17
N HIS A 223 6.39 0.32 20.29
CA HIS A 223 6.83 1.66 20.62
C HIS A 223 5.87 2.70 20.01
N GLN A 224 5.29 3.55 20.86
CA GLN A 224 4.29 4.54 20.42
C GLN A 224 4.57 5.92 21.00
N GLN A 225 4.45 6.92 20.13
CA GLN A 225 4.44 8.33 20.53
C GLN A 225 3.23 9.06 19.90
N SER A 226 2.41 9.71 20.73
CA SER A 226 1.25 10.49 20.29
C SER A 226 1.12 11.82 21.06
N SER A 227 0.66 12.88 20.38
CA SER A 227 0.47 14.19 21.06
C SER A 227 -0.94 14.38 21.65
N GLN A 228 -1.96 13.64 21.19
CA GLN A 228 -3.33 13.80 21.70
C GLN A 228 -3.93 12.51 22.27
N SER A 229 -4.39 11.58 21.41
CA SER A 229 -5.19 10.43 21.84
C SER A 229 -4.62 9.10 21.36
N GLU A 230 -4.60 8.11 22.25
CA GLU A 230 -4.13 6.75 21.96
C GLU A 230 -5.10 5.71 22.52
N THR A 231 -5.55 4.79 21.67
CA THR A 231 -6.30 3.59 22.07
C THR A 231 -5.56 2.34 21.62
N THR A 232 -5.23 1.46 22.56
CA THR A 232 -4.47 0.24 22.28
C THR A 232 -5.16 -1.00 22.86
N HIS A 233 -5.39 -2.00 22.01
CA HIS A 233 -5.87 -3.33 22.37
C HIS A 233 -4.83 -4.38 21.98
N GLN A 234 -4.30 -5.12 22.95
CA GLN A 234 -3.19 -6.06 22.72
C GLN A 234 -3.43 -7.40 23.40
N GLN A 235 -3.21 -8.49 22.66
CA GLN A 235 -3.28 -9.86 23.14
C GLN A 235 -2.03 -10.63 22.71
N SER A 236 -1.21 -11.04 23.68
CA SER A 236 -0.12 -11.99 23.47
C SER A 236 -0.14 -13.13 24.48
N SER A 237 0.34 -14.31 24.06
CA SER A 237 0.31 -15.52 24.92
C SER A 237 1.60 -15.77 25.69
N GLN A 238 2.74 -15.17 25.29
CA GLN A 238 4.03 -15.42 25.96
C GLN A 238 4.76 -14.16 26.42
N SER A 239 5.13 -13.27 25.49
CA SER A 239 6.00 -12.12 25.79
C SER A 239 5.44 -10.83 25.24
N LYS A 240 5.62 -9.74 26.00
CA LYS A 240 5.13 -8.41 25.62
C LYS A 240 6.00 -7.29 26.18
N THR A 241 6.42 -6.40 25.31
CA THR A 241 7.13 -5.16 25.65
C THR A 241 6.40 -3.96 25.05
N THR A 242 6.10 -2.95 25.87
CA THR A 242 5.36 -1.78 25.41
C THR A 242 5.96 -0.50 25.99
N HIS A 243 6.29 0.44 25.11
CA HIS A 243 6.74 1.79 25.45
C HIS A 243 5.79 2.80 24.81
N GLN A 244 5.13 3.63 25.63
CA GLN A 244 4.09 4.56 25.19
C GLN A 244 4.30 5.96 25.76
N GLN A 245 3.92 6.96 24.96
CA GLN A 245 4.14 8.39 25.21
C GLN A 245 3.00 9.23 24.61
N SER A 246 1.87 9.32 25.33
CA SER A 246 0.74 10.21 25.02
C SER A 246 0.73 11.47 25.89
N SER A 247 0.55 12.66 25.30
CA SER A 247 0.50 13.93 26.06
C SER A 247 -0.88 14.24 26.64
N GLN A 248 -1.99 13.83 26.01
CA GLN A 248 -3.34 14.23 26.44
C GLN A 248 -4.18 13.07 26.97
N SER A 249 -4.42 11.97 26.26
CA SER A 249 -5.10 10.80 26.84
C SER A 249 -4.68 9.46 26.22
N GLU A 250 -4.84 8.43 27.03
CA GLU A 250 -4.48 7.03 26.78
C GLU A 250 -5.70 6.16 27.16
N THR A 251 -5.92 5.09 26.42
CA THR A 251 -6.80 3.98 26.84
C THR A 251 -6.20 2.67 26.37
N THR A 252 -5.78 1.83 27.32
CA THR A 252 -5.13 0.56 27.02
C THR A 252 -5.93 -0.62 27.58
N HIS A 253 -6.18 -1.62 26.75
CA HIS A 253 -6.77 -2.90 27.15
C HIS A 253 -5.84 -4.04 26.74
N GLN A 254 -5.47 -4.88 27.70
CA GLN A 254 -4.50 -5.97 27.48
C GLN A 254 -5.06 -7.30 28.00
N ARG A 255 -4.79 -8.41 27.32
CA ARG A 255 -5.28 -9.74 27.77
C ARG A 255 -4.25 -10.49 28.64
N LYS A 256 -2.96 -10.45 28.26
CA LYS A 256 -1.74 -10.24 29.07
C LYS A 256 -1.62 -10.77 30.53
N VAL A 257 -2.56 -10.49 31.42
CA VAL A 257 -2.38 -10.55 32.88
C VAL A 257 -2.63 -9.17 33.54
N PRO A 258 -1.97 -8.83 34.67
CA PRO A 258 -2.25 -7.59 35.40
C PRO A 258 -1.99 -6.31 34.58
N LEU A 259 -2.91 -5.34 34.68
CA LEU A 259 -2.92 -4.06 33.94
C LEU A 259 -1.56 -3.34 33.98
N GLN A 260 -1.01 -2.92 32.82
CA GLN A 260 0.29 -2.24 32.65
C GLN A 260 1.42 -2.89 33.51
N PRO A 261 1.80 -2.44 34.72
CA PRO A 261 1.32 -1.30 35.50
C PRO A 261 2.16 -0.03 35.27
N CYS A 262 1.56 1.16 35.46
CA CYS A 262 2.31 2.41 35.43
C CYS A 262 1.71 3.50 36.33
N ARG A 263 2.59 4.10 37.17
CA ARG A 263 2.48 5.49 37.64
C ARG A 263 1.12 5.79 38.33
N SER A 264 0.56 6.97 38.08
CA SER A 264 -0.77 7.45 38.47
C SER A 264 -1.04 8.78 37.72
N LEU A 265 -2.25 9.35 37.82
CA LEU A 265 -2.55 10.70 37.33
C LEU A 265 -4.00 10.85 36.82
N TYR A 266 -4.13 11.55 35.69
CA TYR A 266 -5.38 12.16 35.21
C TYR A 266 -5.38 12.29 33.67
N LYS A 267 -6.49 12.77 33.07
CA LYS A 267 -6.76 12.82 31.62
C LYS A 267 -8.14 13.37 31.28
N ILE A 268 -8.56 13.17 30.02
CA ILE A 268 -9.74 13.77 29.37
C ILE A 268 -9.33 14.52 28.07
N VAL A 269 -10.21 14.58 27.05
CA VAL A 269 -10.04 15.32 25.78
C VAL A 269 -11.42 15.77 25.26
N THR A 270 -11.47 16.68 24.26
CA THR A 270 -12.74 17.15 23.66
C THR A 270 -12.61 18.57 23.06
N ALA A 271 -13.45 18.96 22.09
CA ALA A 271 -13.61 20.32 21.55
C ALA A 271 -14.11 20.30 20.09
N TRP A 272 -14.65 21.42 19.57
CA TRP A 272 -15.43 21.44 18.31
C TRP A 272 -15.25 22.70 17.45
N ALA A 273 -15.44 22.54 16.13
CA ALA A 273 -15.30 23.57 15.09
C ALA A 273 -16.43 24.64 15.07
N LYS A 274 -16.38 25.58 14.11
CA LYS A 274 -17.38 26.65 13.85
C LYS A 274 -18.76 26.09 13.38
N ARG A 275 -19.85 26.86 13.52
CA ARG A 275 -21.25 26.58 13.07
C ARG A 275 -21.47 26.87 11.55
N LYS A 276 -22.74 26.91 11.10
CA LYS A 276 -23.27 27.12 9.71
C LYS A 276 -22.19 27.31 8.63
N ASN A 277 -21.45 26.29 8.14
CA ASN A 277 -21.78 24.86 7.95
C ASN A 277 -21.71 23.90 9.18
N ASN A 278 -21.72 22.57 8.99
CA ASN A 278 -21.88 21.59 10.07
C ASN A 278 -22.46 20.25 9.56
N LYS A 279 -23.41 19.65 10.31
CA LYS A 279 -23.94 18.28 10.16
C LYS A 279 -24.81 17.92 11.39
N LEU A 280 -25.58 16.84 11.32
CA LEU A 280 -26.44 16.30 12.39
C LEU A 280 -26.62 14.79 12.23
N LYS A 281 -26.87 14.12 13.36
CA LYS A 281 -27.25 12.72 13.57
C LYS A 281 -28.55 12.23 12.94
N ILE A 282 -28.78 12.41 11.65
CA ILE A 282 -29.59 11.44 10.89
C ILE A 282 -31.11 11.43 11.15
N THR A 283 -31.80 12.44 11.69
CA THR A 283 -31.59 13.89 11.47
C THR A 283 -31.14 14.73 12.68
N LEU A 284 -31.19 14.22 13.91
CA LEU A 284 -30.66 14.90 15.11
C LEU A 284 -30.51 13.94 16.31
N GLY A 285 -29.83 14.32 17.39
CA GLY A 285 -28.74 15.31 17.42
C GLY A 285 -27.58 14.83 16.57
#